data_AF-A0A7J6TZF8-F1
#
_entry.id   AF-A0A7J6TZF8-F1
#
_cell.length_a   1.000
_cell.length_b   1.000
_cell.length_c   1.000
_cell.angle_alpha   90.00
_cell.angle_beta   90.00
_cell.angle_gamma   90.00
#
_symmetry.space_group_name_H-M   'P 1'
#
loop_
_entity.id
_entity.type
_entity.pdbx_description
1 polymer ?
#
loop_
_entity_poly.entity_id
_entity_poly.type
_entity_poly.pdbx_seq_one_letter_code
_entity_poly.pdbx_strand_id
1 'polypeptide(L)'
;GRPSTVGMIDSSKDRLSIQEMDKLRKIAVMQISHTVSLSSLSKATVHHSMKTFSNDLAEVYRLYEVSDQGVEVHPRVLASTSTGTEPCVDPIQELGSEALDLLPPWEAISREWIYDTSAPLGRVCTKVPWRDSSRPEYNFYYAAKRGLASIARLDKKQQSMFDDALSQLINKGFCAIVSDLRTAGLKKPTRSMCQAAWSTLVKGTAYEGSNAPLPDHYTPSHLVYRMSHPTTPCRIVFDFRELNRFSNRGGYPQNSLAGCLLAIRSYKYFVAGDLSKAFCRMSSNIDDVSFVGYTCIGPYVVLWSRVAFGSTAAPNQLDASMEDVTGEIKKLSVLASTSTFPVVYLRDLDRLHVDSCLLRPSNEAYNYLLGCPAVPKDITLVKFVDDLYTGGPTKVGVTSNYDFMAYISNGHDFLVEAKKRFNNWEPVIVNDVEERRHLLGYDYSAVNDSFYPTYSGTLPGDESMTKRQSCALLASLYDPLGLVVEHDMRARSIWRDVNKSTPAWDSIIPISLKKTVCDWVASSLQLAKSTPTPRYVPLDSPL
;
A
#
# COMPACT_ATOMS: atom_id res chain seq x y z
N GLY A 1 -3.59 -60.95 -29.10
CA GLY A 1 -4.39 -59.93 -29.81
C GLY A 1 -4.68 -58.78 -28.86
N ARG A 2 -4.53 -57.53 -29.31
CA ARG A 2 -5.11 -56.34 -28.64
C ARG A 2 -6.64 -56.35 -28.78
N PRO A 3 -7.38 -55.67 -27.88
CA PRO A 3 -7.72 -54.24 -28.04
C PRO A 3 -7.47 -53.44 -26.72
N SER A 4 -6.87 -52.25 -26.66
CA SER A 4 -7.20 -50.91 -27.22
C SER A 4 -8.48 -50.26 -26.65
N THR A 5 -8.33 -49.46 -25.57
CA THR A 5 -8.95 -48.13 -25.35
C THR A 5 -8.50 -47.58 -23.99
N VAL A 6 -7.46 -46.74 -23.96
CA VAL A 6 -7.28 -45.74 -22.90
C VAL A 6 -8.00 -44.50 -23.42
N GLY A 7 -9.11 -44.13 -22.78
CA GLY A 7 -9.77 -42.85 -23.06
C GLY A 7 -8.79 -41.73 -22.75
N MET A 8 -8.54 -40.86 -23.73
CA MET A 8 -7.84 -39.61 -23.47
C MET A 8 -8.64 -38.81 -22.44
N ILE A 9 -8.03 -38.50 -21.31
CA ILE A 9 -8.51 -37.41 -20.47
C ILE A 9 -8.14 -36.13 -21.22
N ASP A 10 -9.17 -35.44 -21.70
CA ASP A 10 -9.08 -34.14 -22.31
C ASP A 10 -8.48 -33.15 -21.31
N SER A 11 -7.24 -32.69 -21.56
CA SER A 11 -6.51 -31.74 -20.73
C SER A 11 -6.96 -30.30 -20.90
N SER A 12 -8.17 -30.06 -21.44
CA SER A 12 -8.69 -28.73 -21.75
C SER A 12 -9.72 -28.18 -20.76
N LYS A 13 -10.02 -28.86 -19.66
CA LYS A 13 -10.94 -28.34 -18.64
C LYS A 13 -10.38 -28.44 -17.23
N ASP A 14 -10.63 -27.37 -16.48
CA ASP A 14 -10.37 -27.12 -15.06
C ASP A 14 -8.97 -26.60 -14.69
N ARG A 15 -8.48 -25.59 -15.43
CA ARG A 15 -7.59 -24.59 -14.82
C ARG A 15 -8.43 -23.46 -14.27
N LEU A 16 -8.36 -23.23 -12.95
CA LEU A 16 -8.91 -22.04 -12.32
C LEU A 16 -8.33 -20.79 -13.00
N SER A 17 -9.19 -19.89 -13.44
CA SER A 17 -8.77 -18.60 -13.96
C SER A 17 -8.04 -17.79 -12.86
N ILE A 18 -7.24 -16.82 -13.28
CA ILE A 18 -6.51 -15.93 -12.35
C ILE A 18 -7.47 -15.24 -11.37
N GLN A 19 -8.69 -14.91 -11.82
CA GLN A 19 -9.73 -14.34 -10.97
C GLN A 19 -10.32 -15.34 -9.96
N GLU A 20 -10.47 -16.61 -10.34
CA GLU A 20 -10.94 -17.67 -9.43
C GLU A 20 -9.88 -18.04 -8.39
N MET A 21 -8.60 -18.06 -8.77
CA MET A 21 -7.49 -18.19 -7.83
C MET A 21 -7.41 -17.01 -6.86
N ASP A 22 -7.66 -15.78 -7.32
CA ASP A 22 -7.70 -14.59 -6.47
C ASP A 22 -8.89 -14.62 -5.48
N LYS A 23 -10.07 -15.08 -5.94
CA LYS A 23 -11.25 -15.31 -5.07
C LYS A 23 -10.99 -16.36 -4.00
N LEU A 24 -10.42 -17.52 -4.36
CA LEU A 24 -10.08 -18.58 -3.40
C LEU A 24 -9.01 -18.11 -2.38
N ARG A 25 -8.05 -17.30 -2.82
CA ARG A 25 -7.02 -16.71 -1.94
C ARG A 25 -7.58 -15.71 -0.94
N LYS A 26 -8.53 -14.85 -1.36
CA LYS A 26 -9.21 -13.90 -0.46
C LYS A 26 -9.97 -14.63 0.67
N ILE A 27 -10.63 -15.74 0.35
CA ILE A 27 -11.35 -16.58 1.34
C ILE A 27 -10.36 -17.28 2.30
N ALA A 28 -9.24 -17.81 1.79
CA ALA A 28 -8.22 -18.47 2.61
C ALA A 28 -7.49 -17.50 3.57
N VAL A 29 -7.19 -16.28 3.12
CA VAL A 29 -6.54 -15.25 3.95
C VAL A 29 -7.47 -14.70 5.03
N MET A 30 -8.78 -14.60 4.77
CA MET A 30 -9.78 -14.24 5.78
C MET A 30 -9.87 -15.26 6.92
N GLN A 31 -9.69 -16.56 6.65
CA GLN A 31 -9.70 -17.58 7.71
C GLN A 31 -8.46 -17.53 8.63
N ILE A 32 -7.34 -16.98 8.17
CA ILE A 32 -6.10 -16.88 8.94
C ILE A 32 -6.06 -15.61 9.82
N SER A 33 -6.85 -14.58 9.48
CA SER A 33 -6.81 -13.25 10.12
C SER A 33 -7.95 -12.97 11.11
N HIS A 34 -8.94 -13.87 11.26
CA HIS A 34 -10.03 -13.75 12.24
C HIS A 34 -9.92 -14.77 13.38
N THR A 35 -9.01 -14.55 14.34
CA THR A 35 -9.34 -14.88 15.74
C THR A 35 -10.17 -13.73 16.30
N VAL A 36 -11.44 -13.68 15.92
CA VAL A 36 -12.45 -12.96 16.69
C VAL A 36 -12.60 -13.69 18.02
N SER A 37 -12.58 -12.95 19.12
CA SER A 37 -12.84 -13.48 20.46
C SER A 37 -14.13 -14.30 20.45
N LEU A 38 -14.01 -15.62 20.65
CA LEU A 38 -15.13 -16.58 20.73
C LEU A 38 -16.10 -16.32 21.90
N SER A 39 -15.97 -15.20 22.62
CA SER A 39 -16.84 -14.81 23.72
C SER A 39 -18.15 -14.15 23.29
N SER A 40 -18.31 -13.73 22.03
CA SER A 40 -19.52 -13.06 21.54
C SER A 40 -20.51 -13.95 20.78
N LEU A 41 -20.18 -15.23 20.55
CA LEU A 41 -21.13 -16.24 20.05
C LEU A 41 -21.84 -16.92 21.21
N SER A 42 -22.63 -16.16 21.97
CA SER A 42 -23.66 -16.76 22.82
C SER A 42 -25.03 -16.33 22.31
N LYS A 43 -25.86 -17.33 22.00
CA LYS A 43 -27.26 -17.26 21.52
C LYS A 43 -27.45 -17.03 20.02
N ALA A 44 -26.95 -17.96 19.21
CA ALA A 44 -27.69 -18.38 18.01
C ALA A 44 -28.02 -19.86 18.19
N THR A 45 -29.31 -20.15 18.34
CA THR A 45 -29.87 -21.49 18.56
C THR A 45 -29.50 -22.40 17.40
N VAL A 46 -28.62 -23.36 17.64
CA VAL A 46 -28.25 -24.40 16.68
C VAL A 46 -29.44 -25.34 16.54
N HIS A 47 -30.11 -25.33 15.38
CA HIS A 47 -31.00 -26.42 15.01
C HIS A 47 -30.15 -27.67 14.69
N HIS A 48 -30.39 -28.71 15.47
CA HIS A 48 -29.70 -29.99 15.42
C HIS A 48 -30.00 -30.73 14.11
N SER A 49 -29.04 -30.84 13.19
CA SER A 49 -28.88 -32.03 12.34
C SER A 49 -27.48 -32.08 11.70
N MET A 50 -26.49 -32.57 12.43
CA MET A 50 -25.29 -33.14 11.82
C MET A 50 -25.10 -34.54 12.38
N LYS A 51 -25.44 -35.56 11.58
CA LYS A 51 -24.92 -36.90 11.76
C LYS A 51 -23.55 -36.96 11.08
N THR A 52 -22.54 -37.27 11.89
CA THR A 52 -21.28 -37.97 11.53
C THR A 52 -20.63 -37.62 10.19
N PHE A 53 -19.56 -36.83 10.26
CA PHE A 53 -18.60 -36.65 9.16
C PHE A 53 -17.90 -37.98 8.82
N SER A 54 -18.03 -38.40 7.57
CA SER A 54 -17.20 -39.41 6.92
C SER A 54 -16.09 -38.70 6.13
N ASN A 55 -14.85 -39.19 6.23
CA ASN A 55 -13.66 -38.67 5.55
C ASN A 55 -13.60 -39.14 4.09
N ASP A 56 -14.52 -38.69 3.23
CA ASP A 56 -14.42 -38.92 1.79
C ASP A 56 -14.47 -37.61 0.99
N LEU A 57 -13.35 -37.28 0.36
CA LEU A 57 -13.13 -36.07 -0.45
C LEU A 57 -14.07 -36.00 -1.68
N ALA A 58 -14.64 -37.13 -2.11
CA ALA A 58 -15.52 -37.19 -3.28
C ALA A 58 -16.93 -36.59 -3.05
N GLU A 59 -17.37 -36.44 -1.79
CA GLU A 59 -18.68 -35.85 -1.49
C GLU A 59 -18.64 -34.31 -1.44
N VAL A 60 -17.47 -33.73 -1.12
CA VAL A 60 -17.24 -32.28 -1.15
C VAL A 60 -17.35 -31.74 -2.58
N TYR A 61 -16.84 -32.47 -3.59
CA TYR A 61 -16.90 -32.03 -5.00
C TYR A 61 -18.33 -32.04 -5.56
N ARG A 62 -19.20 -32.96 -5.12
CA ARG A 62 -20.59 -33.04 -5.60
C ARG A 62 -21.49 -31.89 -5.12
N LEU A 63 -21.10 -31.17 -4.06
CA LEU A 63 -21.81 -29.98 -3.61
C LEU A 63 -21.50 -28.72 -4.45
N TYR A 64 -20.44 -28.74 -5.26
CA TYR A 64 -20.00 -27.57 -6.04
C TYR A 64 -20.49 -27.57 -7.51
N GLU A 65 -20.99 -28.69 -8.03
CA GLU A 65 -21.51 -28.78 -9.41
C GLU A 65 -22.91 -28.15 -9.62
N VAL A 66 -23.57 -27.66 -8.56
CA VAL A 66 -24.98 -27.19 -8.64
C VAL A 66 -25.12 -25.66 -8.53
N SER A 67 -24.04 -24.87 -8.57
CA SER A 67 -24.14 -23.39 -8.48
C SER A 67 -23.62 -22.62 -9.70
N ASP A 68 -23.70 -23.20 -10.90
CA ASP A 68 -23.33 -22.56 -12.18
C ASP A 68 -24.42 -21.62 -12.74
N GLN A 69 -24.92 -20.72 -11.89
CA GLN A 69 -25.80 -19.63 -12.31
C GLN A 69 -25.36 -18.37 -11.56
N GLY A 70 -24.87 -17.37 -12.32
CA GLY A 70 -24.30 -16.10 -11.84
C GLY A 70 -24.93 -15.50 -10.59
N VAL A 71 -24.27 -15.71 -9.44
CA VAL A 71 -24.58 -15.00 -8.19
C VAL A 71 -23.53 -13.92 -7.97
N GLU A 72 -23.91 -12.68 -8.19
CA GLU A 72 -23.27 -11.53 -7.55
C GLU A 72 -23.51 -11.62 -6.03
N VAL A 73 -22.46 -11.82 -5.25
CA VAL A 73 -22.54 -11.82 -3.79
C VAL A 73 -22.15 -10.44 -3.28
N HIS A 74 -23.14 -9.56 -3.16
CA HIS A 74 -23.11 -8.52 -2.14
C HIS A 74 -23.64 -9.11 -0.83
N PRO A 75 -23.16 -8.65 0.35
CA PRO A 75 -23.77 -9.03 1.62
C PRO A 75 -25.25 -8.63 1.62
N ARG A 76 -26.15 -9.62 1.55
CA ARG A 76 -27.60 -9.39 1.66
C ARG A 76 -27.93 -8.95 3.08
N VAL A 77 -28.27 -7.68 3.23
CA VAL A 77 -29.12 -7.21 4.33
C VAL A 77 -30.50 -7.81 4.11
N LEU A 78 -31.04 -8.46 5.15
CA LEU A 78 -32.44 -8.91 5.19
C LEU A 78 -33.35 -7.68 5.17
N ALA A 79 -33.75 -7.23 3.99
CA ALA A 79 -34.85 -6.29 3.81
C ALA A 79 -36.14 -7.10 3.62
N SER A 80 -37.09 -6.94 4.53
CA SER A 80 -38.44 -7.48 4.43
C SER A 80 -39.14 -6.96 3.18
N THR A 81 -39.65 -7.88 2.37
CA THR A 81 -40.40 -7.62 1.14
C THR A 81 -41.71 -6.89 1.41
N SER A 82 -41.91 -5.74 0.77
CA SER A 82 -43.24 -5.29 0.33
C SER A 82 -43.13 -4.77 -1.10
N THR A 83 -44.16 -5.06 -1.89
CA THR A 83 -44.17 -5.11 -3.36
C THR A 83 -44.40 -3.76 -4.02
N GLY A 84 -43.62 -3.46 -5.06
CA GLY A 84 -44.05 -2.74 -6.28
C GLY A 84 -43.85 -1.23 -6.33
N THR A 85 -42.81 -0.77 -7.06
CA THR A 85 -42.83 0.23 -8.16
C THR A 85 -41.38 0.52 -8.61
N GLU A 86 -41.22 0.97 -9.85
CA GLU A 86 -39.99 1.19 -10.66
C GLU A 86 -38.70 1.65 -9.94
N PRO A 87 -37.49 1.26 -10.43
CA PRO A 87 -36.24 1.70 -9.85
C PRO A 87 -35.92 3.15 -10.24
N CYS A 88 -36.24 4.08 -9.33
CA CYS A 88 -35.63 5.40 -9.30
C CYS A 88 -34.16 5.23 -8.87
N VAL A 89 -33.22 5.74 -9.66
CA VAL A 89 -31.80 5.83 -9.25
C VAL A 89 -31.72 6.95 -8.22
N ASP A 90 -31.82 6.59 -6.95
CA ASP A 90 -31.65 7.54 -5.85
C ASP A 90 -30.15 7.86 -5.66
N PRO A 91 -29.81 9.13 -5.41
CA PRO A 91 -28.43 9.53 -5.13
C PRO A 91 -27.95 8.83 -3.86
N ILE A 92 -26.68 8.39 -3.88
CA ILE A 92 -25.96 7.69 -2.81
C ILE A 92 -26.47 8.12 -1.44
N GLN A 93 -27.35 7.31 -0.85
CA GLN A 93 -27.83 7.47 0.51
C GLN A 93 -26.61 7.40 1.43
N GLU A 94 -26.50 8.31 2.40
CA GLU A 94 -25.40 8.38 3.36
C GLU A 94 -25.18 7.01 4.04
N LEU A 95 -24.27 6.23 3.47
CA LEU A 95 -23.80 4.99 4.06
C LEU A 95 -23.12 5.35 5.39
N GLY A 96 -23.51 4.66 6.46
CA GLY A 96 -22.89 4.85 7.77
C GLY A 96 -21.36 4.69 7.69
N SER A 97 -20.63 5.36 8.59
CA SER A 97 -19.16 5.43 8.56
C SER A 97 -18.46 4.07 8.46
N GLU A 98 -18.99 3.02 9.09
CA GLU A 98 -18.46 1.65 8.99
C GLU A 98 -18.65 1.03 7.59
N ALA A 99 -19.71 1.39 6.87
CA ALA A 99 -19.99 0.86 5.55
C ALA A 99 -19.04 1.43 4.47
N LEU A 100 -18.59 2.68 4.62
CA LEU A 100 -17.60 3.28 3.70
C LEU A 100 -16.24 2.55 3.75
N ASP A 101 -15.83 2.07 4.93
CA ASP A 101 -14.58 1.32 5.10
C ASP A 101 -14.64 -0.11 4.53
N LEU A 102 -15.82 -0.58 4.13
CA LEU A 102 -16.01 -1.87 3.46
C LEU A 102 -15.99 -1.77 1.93
N LEU A 103 -16.19 -0.57 1.38
CA LEU A 103 -16.11 -0.31 -0.05
C LEU A 103 -14.65 -0.31 -0.53
N PRO A 104 -14.39 -0.57 -1.82
CA PRO A 104 -13.07 -0.34 -2.37
C PRO A 104 -12.69 1.14 -2.29
N PRO A 105 -11.38 1.48 -2.20
CA PRO A 105 -10.96 2.86 -1.97
C PRO A 105 -11.43 3.84 -3.04
N TRP A 106 -11.52 3.40 -4.31
CA TRP A 106 -11.96 4.25 -5.41
C TRP A 106 -13.45 4.65 -5.33
N GLU A 107 -14.27 3.91 -4.59
CA GLU A 107 -15.67 4.25 -4.30
C GLU A 107 -15.80 5.05 -2.99
N ALA A 108 -14.94 4.79 -2.01
CA ALA A 108 -14.98 5.44 -0.69
C ALA A 108 -14.30 6.82 -0.64
N ILE A 109 -13.28 7.06 -1.49
CA ILE A 109 -12.53 8.31 -1.52
C ILE A 109 -13.03 9.23 -2.62
N SER A 110 -13.66 10.33 -2.21
CA SER A 110 -13.96 11.45 -3.12
C SER A 110 -12.67 12.14 -3.57
N ARG A 111 -12.52 12.31 -4.88
CA ARG A 111 -11.35 12.92 -5.51
C ARG A 111 -11.68 13.53 -6.87
N GLU A 112 -10.89 14.50 -7.26
CA GLU A 112 -10.97 15.18 -8.56
C GLU A 112 -9.56 15.37 -9.16
N TRP A 113 -9.48 15.43 -10.49
CA TRP A 113 -8.23 15.65 -11.21
C TRP A 113 -8.15 17.12 -11.68
N ILE A 114 -7.31 17.90 -11.02
CA ILE A 114 -7.24 19.36 -11.18
C ILE A 114 -6.01 19.81 -11.96
N TYR A 115 -6.05 21.06 -12.42
CA TYR A 115 -4.91 21.72 -13.04
C TYR A 115 -3.76 21.94 -12.04
N ASP A 116 -2.56 21.57 -12.46
CA ASP A 116 -1.30 21.89 -11.79
C ASP A 116 -0.20 21.90 -12.86
N THR A 117 0.56 22.98 -12.95
CA THR A 117 1.66 23.15 -13.93
C THR A 117 2.75 22.08 -13.82
N SER A 118 2.90 21.45 -12.65
CA SER A 118 3.86 20.37 -12.41
C SER A 118 3.30 18.96 -12.70
N ALA A 119 2.01 18.84 -13.00
CA ALA A 119 1.33 17.61 -13.36
C ALA A 119 0.51 17.83 -14.64
N PRO A 120 1.13 17.80 -15.83
CA PRO A 120 0.47 18.14 -17.10
C PRO A 120 -0.73 17.26 -17.44
N LEU A 121 -0.78 16.01 -16.96
CA LEU A 121 -1.93 15.12 -17.12
C LEU A 121 -3.02 15.32 -16.03
N GLY A 122 -2.81 16.30 -15.15
CA GLY A 122 -3.66 16.61 -14.02
C GLY A 122 -3.12 16.05 -12.72
N ARG A 123 -3.29 16.79 -11.62
CA ARG A 123 -2.97 16.32 -10.28
C ARG A 123 -4.24 15.92 -9.55
N VAL A 124 -4.20 14.79 -8.86
CA VAL A 124 -5.32 14.39 -8.01
C VAL A 124 -5.43 15.29 -6.77
N CYS A 125 -6.65 15.72 -6.47
CA CYS A 125 -7.03 16.38 -5.24
C CYS A 125 -8.00 15.47 -4.49
N THR A 126 -7.64 15.07 -3.26
CA THR A 126 -8.42 14.10 -2.48
C THR A 126 -9.06 14.76 -1.27
N LYS A 127 -10.29 14.34 -0.95
CA LYS A 127 -10.95 14.72 0.30
C LYS A 127 -10.60 13.74 1.41
N VAL A 128 -10.57 14.24 2.63
CA VAL A 128 -10.51 13.40 3.83
C VAL A 128 -11.87 12.71 3.99
N PRO A 129 -11.92 11.38 4.14
CA PRO A 129 -13.17 10.67 4.37
C PRO A 129 -13.60 10.85 5.83
N TRP A 130 -14.12 12.03 6.17
CA TRP A 130 -14.64 12.33 7.51
C TRP A 130 -15.77 11.38 7.89
N ARG A 131 -15.85 11.01 9.17
CA ARG A 131 -16.90 10.12 9.69
C ARG A 131 -18.28 10.75 9.68
N ASP A 132 -18.33 12.03 10.04
CA ASP A 132 -19.52 12.86 10.16
C ASP A 132 -19.10 14.35 10.13
N SER A 133 -19.92 15.27 10.64
CA SER A 133 -19.61 16.70 10.70
C SER A 133 -18.64 17.10 11.83
N SER A 134 -18.30 16.20 12.75
CA SER A 134 -17.38 16.47 13.86
C SER A 134 -15.94 16.60 13.36
N ARG A 135 -15.16 17.47 14.02
CA ARG A 135 -13.80 17.82 13.62
C ARG A 135 -12.90 17.91 14.86
N PRO A 136 -11.58 17.70 14.72
CA PRO A 136 -10.66 17.85 15.83
C PRO A 136 -10.63 19.30 16.34
N GLU A 137 -10.50 19.46 17.65
CA GLU A 137 -10.47 20.78 18.28
C GLU A 137 -9.17 21.54 18.02
N TYR A 138 -9.23 22.86 18.15
CA TYR A 138 -8.07 23.73 18.08
C TYR A 138 -7.07 23.45 19.21
N ASN A 139 -5.80 23.23 18.86
CA ASN A 139 -4.79 22.75 19.82
C ASN A 139 -3.38 23.38 19.62
N PHE A 140 -3.27 24.58 19.04
CA PHE A 140 -1.98 25.21 18.68
C PHE A 140 -0.89 25.11 19.75
N TYR A 141 -1.17 25.56 20.98
CA TYR A 141 -0.15 25.60 22.05
C TYR A 141 0.36 24.21 22.42
N TYR A 142 -0.50 23.20 22.38
CA TYR A 142 -0.11 21.82 22.61
C TYR A 142 0.82 21.33 21.50
N ALA A 143 0.40 21.49 20.24
CA ALA A 143 1.17 21.03 19.09
C ALA A 143 2.55 21.73 18.99
N ALA A 144 2.59 23.05 19.20
CA ALA A 144 3.81 23.84 19.18
C ALA A 144 4.79 23.46 20.29
N LYS A 145 4.31 23.25 21.52
CA LYS A 145 5.15 22.76 22.64
C LYS A 145 5.71 21.37 22.36
N ARG A 146 4.91 20.47 21.78
CA ARG A 146 5.35 19.12 21.38
C ARG A 146 6.43 19.17 20.30
N GLY A 147 6.25 20.00 19.27
CA GLY A 147 7.27 20.23 18.24
C GLY A 147 8.58 20.77 18.81
N LEU A 148 8.53 21.82 19.64
CA LEU A 148 9.73 22.36 20.29
C LEU A 148 10.44 21.32 21.16
N ALA A 149 9.67 20.53 21.92
CA ALA A 149 10.22 19.46 22.75
C ALA A 149 10.92 18.37 21.93
N SER A 150 10.47 18.10 20.69
CA SER A 150 11.08 17.07 19.85
C SER A 150 12.49 17.42 19.38
N ILE A 151 12.87 18.70 19.39
CA ILE A 151 14.21 19.16 19.02
C ILE A 151 15.08 19.56 20.22
N ALA A 152 14.52 19.61 21.43
CA ALA A 152 15.20 20.19 22.60
C ALA A 152 16.48 19.44 23.04
N ARG A 153 16.65 18.18 22.62
CA ARG A 153 17.78 17.31 23.01
C ARG A 153 18.65 16.88 21.84
N LEU A 154 18.49 17.50 20.67
CA LEU A 154 19.25 17.11 19.50
C LEU A 154 20.70 17.58 19.59
N ASP A 155 21.63 16.70 19.22
CA ASP A 155 23.00 17.11 18.95
C ASP A 155 23.11 17.85 17.60
N LYS A 156 24.29 18.41 17.31
CA LYS A 156 24.53 19.17 16.05
C LYS A 156 24.28 18.34 14.79
N LYS A 157 24.59 17.04 14.81
CA LYS A 157 24.43 16.15 13.66
C LYS A 157 22.94 15.85 13.44
N GLN A 158 22.21 15.56 14.52
CA GLN A 158 20.77 15.35 14.51
C GLN A 158 20.01 16.60 14.08
N GLN A 159 20.47 17.77 14.50
CA GLN A 159 19.92 19.05 14.07
C GLN A 159 20.11 19.25 12.55
N SER A 160 21.32 19.03 12.03
CA SER A 160 21.58 19.11 10.58
C SER A 160 20.68 18.14 9.80
N MET A 161 20.55 16.88 10.25
CA MET A 161 19.70 15.90 9.58
C MET A 161 18.22 16.28 9.60
N PHE A 162 17.76 16.93 10.67
CA PHE A 162 16.40 17.46 10.76
C PHE A 162 16.20 18.61 9.78
N ASP A 163 17.12 19.58 9.73
CA ASP A 163 17.04 20.71 8.83
C ASP A 163 17.07 20.25 7.36
N ASP A 164 17.91 19.26 7.03
CA ASP A 164 17.94 18.63 5.71
C ASP A 164 16.62 17.93 5.36
N ALA A 165 16.04 17.18 6.30
CA ALA A 165 14.78 16.47 6.09
C ALA A 165 13.60 17.42 5.85
N LEU A 166 13.52 18.51 6.62
CA LEU A 166 12.49 19.53 6.42
C LEU A 166 12.71 20.31 5.12
N SER A 167 13.95 20.69 4.82
CA SER A 167 14.30 21.40 3.58
C SER A 167 13.95 20.58 2.34
N GLN A 168 14.11 19.25 2.38
CA GLN A 168 13.68 18.38 1.27
C GLN A 168 12.16 18.44 1.01
N LEU A 169 11.33 18.58 2.06
CA LEU A 169 9.88 18.68 1.91
C LEU A 169 9.48 20.05 1.33
N ILE A 170 10.13 21.12 1.81
CA ILE A 170 9.88 22.49 1.37
C ILE A 170 10.36 22.71 -0.07
N ASN A 171 11.59 22.28 -0.39
CA ASN A 171 12.19 22.44 -1.72
C ASN A 171 11.43 21.67 -2.80
N LYS A 172 10.75 20.58 -2.42
CA LYS A 172 9.84 19.83 -3.31
C LYS A 172 8.46 20.47 -3.45
N GLY A 173 8.18 21.57 -2.74
CA GLY A 173 6.91 22.29 -2.80
C GLY A 173 5.75 21.57 -2.12
N PHE A 174 6.01 20.64 -1.19
CA PHE A 174 4.94 19.92 -0.49
C PHE A 174 4.34 20.75 0.64
N CYS A 175 5.16 21.59 1.26
CA CYS A 175 4.79 22.42 2.40
C CYS A 175 5.66 23.67 2.50
N ALA A 176 5.20 24.66 3.27
CA ALA A 176 5.87 25.94 3.45
C ALA A 176 5.86 26.35 4.92
N ILE A 177 6.93 27.02 5.36
CA ILE A 177 7.02 27.57 6.71
C ILE A 177 6.10 28.79 6.79
N VAL A 178 5.17 28.75 7.73
CA VAL A 178 4.27 29.86 8.08
C VAL A 178 4.94 30.76 9.12
N SER A 179 5.56 30.14 10.13
CA SER A 179 6.15 30.86 11.26
C SER A 179 7.34 30.09 11.84
N ASP A 180 8.37 30.82 12.25
CA ASP A 180 9.42 30.32 13.14
C ASP A 180 9.15 30.81 14.57
N LEU A 181 8.88 29.89 15.48
CA LEU A 181 8.52 30.20 16.87
C LEU A 181 9.72 30.68 17.70
N ARG A 182 10.96 30.51 17.22
CA ARG A 182 12.16 31.05 17.88
C ARG A 182 12.19 32.57 17.79
N THR A 183 11.71 33.13 16.67
CA THR A 183 11.70 34.57 16.41
C THR A 183 10.36 35.20 16.75
N ALA A 184 9.25 34.55 16.40
CA ALA A 184 7.90 35.05 16.65
C ALA A 184 7.44 34.88 18.12
N GLY A 185 8.13 34.02 18.89
CA GLY A 185 7.64 33.51 20.16
C GLY A 185 6.50 32.50 19.98
N LEU A 186 6.00 31.94 21.08
CA LEU A 186 4.90 30.96 21.08
C LEU A 186 3.54 31.65 20.83
N LYS A 187 3.37 32.21 19.64
CA LYS A 187 2.19 32.96 19.20
C LYS A 187 1.57 32.29 17.97
N LYS A 188 0.24 32.34 17.90
CA LYS A 188 -0.50 31.84 16.74
C LYS A 188 -0.08 32.59 15.46
N PRO A 189 0.06 31.90 14.31
CA PRO A 189 0.26 32.55 13.02
C PRO A 189 -0.82 33.57 12.71
N THR A 190 -0.44 34.67 12.06
CA THR A 190 -1.41 35.65 11.55
C THR A 190 -1.98 35.19 10.21
N ARG A 191 -3.12 35.76 9.82
CA ARG A 191 -3.71 35.54 8.47
C ARG A 191 -2.72 35.88 7.36
N SER A 192 -1.95 36.96 7.49
CA SER A 192 -0.96 37.36 6.48
C SER A 192 0.18 36.35 6.33
N MET A 193 0.64 35.76 7.44
CA MET A 193 1.66 34.70 7.42
C MET A 193 1.13 33.43 6.74
N CYS A 194 -0.10 33.01 7.08
CA CYS A 194 -0.75 31.88 6.42
C CYS A 194 -0.94 32.13 4.92
N GLN A 195 -1.39 33.34 4.55
CA GLN A 195 -1.59 33.71 3.15
C GLN A 195 -0.28 33.71 2.35
N ALA A 196 0.82 34.23 2.92
CA ALA A 196 2.11 34.22 2.24
C ALA A 196 2.59 32.79 1.93
N ALA A 197 2.52 31.89 2.92
CA ALA A 197 2.88 30.49 2.74
C ALA A 197 1.96 29.78 1.72
N TRP A 198 0.64 30.01 1.82
CA TRP A 198 -0.34 29.43 0.89
C TRP A 198 -0.10 29.88 -0.54
N SER A 199 0.05 31.19 -0.78
CA SER A 199 0.32 31.76 -2.10
C SER A 199 1.59 31.19 -2.74
N THR A 200 2.61 30.84 -1.96
CA THR A 200 3.77 30.11 -2.46
C THR A 200 3.42 28.69 -2.90
N LEU A 201 2.62 27.97 -2.10
CA LEU A 201 2.28 26.56 -2.34
C LEU A 201 1.31 26.34 -3.50
N VAL A 202 0.39 27.28 -3.74
CA VAL A 202 -0.66 27.13 -4.76
C VAL A 202 -0.35 27.83 -6.07
N LYS A 203 0.81 28.46 -6.20
CA LYS A 203 1.25 29.08 -7.44
C LYS A 203 1.31 28.05 -8.57
N GLY A 204 0.70 28.34 -9.72
CA GLY A 204 0.62 27.43 -10.86
C GLY A 204 -0.28 26.22 -10.63
N THR A 205 -1.23 26.31 -9.69
CA THR A 205 -2.24 25.27 -9.42
C THR A 205 -3.65 25.82 -9.59
N ALA A 206 -4.66 24.95 -9.58
CA ALA A 206 -6.07 25.36 -9.61
C ALA A 206 -6.49 26.29 -8.45
N TYR A 207 -5.71 26.37 -7.37
CA TYR A 207 -5.98 27.22 -6.21
C TYR A 207 -5.19 28.54 -6.21
N GLU A 208 -4.48 28.87 -7.30
CA GLU A 208 -3.77 30.14 -7.40
C GLU A 208 -4.70 31.34 -7.19
N GLY A 209 -4.28 32.31 -6.36
CA GLY A 209 -5.07 33.48 -6.01
C GLY A 209 -6.15 33.25 -4.94
N SER A 210 -6.35 32.02 -4.47
CA SER A 210 -7.30 31.73 -3.40
C SER A 210 -6.84 32.25 -2.02
N ASN A 211 -7.83 32.49 -1.14
CA ASN A 211 -7.56 32.80 0.26
C ASN A 211 -7.05 31.56 1.00
N ALA A 212 -6.04 31.73 1.84
CA ALA A 212 -5.53 30.66 2.68
C ALA A 212 -6.60 30.15 3.65
N PRO A 213 -6.87 28.84 3.67
CA PRO A 213 -7.63 28.21 4.76
C PRO A 213 -6.91 28.49 6.07
N LEU A 214 -7.62 29.05 7.06
CA LEU A 214 -7.02 29.33 8.37
C LEU A 214 -7.01 28.06 9.24
N PRO A 215 -6.04 27.91 10.14
CA PRO A 215 -5.91 26.70 10.94
C PRO A 215 -7.02 26.57 11.99
N ASP A 216 -7.81 25.51 11.88
CA ASP A 216 -8.75 25.05 12.91
C ASP A 216 -8.10 24.01 13.83
N HIS A 217 -7.10 23.27 13.34
CA HIS A 217 -6.34 22.28 14.10
C HIS A 217 -4.85 22.28 13.74
N TYR A 218 -4.00 21.81 14.66
CA TYR A 218 -2.56 21.63 14.44
C TYR A 218 -2.11 20.22 14.80
N THR A 219 -1.43 19.57 13.86
CA THR A 219 -0.85 18.25 14.10
C THR A 219 0.56 18.39 14.72
N PRO A 220 0.81 17.85 15.91
CA PRO A 220 2.16 17.80 16.46
C PRO A 220 3.04 16.85 15.65
N SER A 221 4.35 17.04 15.73
CA SER A 221 5.32 16.10 15.17
C SER A 221 6.35 15.67 16.21
N HIS A 222 7.07 14.61 15.87
CA HIS A 222 8.30 14.21 16.52
C HIS A 222 9.28 13.66 15.48
N LEU A 223 10.54 13.46 15.90
CA LEU A 223 11.62 13.05 15.01
C LEU A 223 12.07 11.63 15.34
N VAL A 224 12.28 10.83 14.31
CA VAL A 224 12.84 9.47 14.44
C VAL A 224 14.15 9.41 13.66
N TYR A 225 15.23 9.10 14.34
CA TYR A 225 16.56 9.01 13.76
C TYR A 225 16.97 7.57 13.47
N ARG A 226 17.50 7.35 12.27
CA ARG A 226 18.04 6.08 11.79
C ARG A 226 19.42 6.34 11.21
N MET A 227 20.41 6.51 12.08
CA MET A 227 21.75 7.00 11.70
C MET A 227 22.44 6.16 10.62
N SER A 228 22.14 4.85 10.54
CA SER A 228 22.66 3.92 9.54
C SER A 228 21.86 3.87 8.25
N HIS A 229 20.70 4.55 8.16
CA HIS A 229 19.86 4.50 6.96
C HIS A 229 20.43 5.43 5.88
N PRO A 230 20.79 4.90 4.69
CA PRO A 230 21.60 5.63 3.72
C PRO A 230 20.91 6.89 3.16
N THR A 231 19.59 6.83 2.96
CA THR A 231 18.83 7.88 2.26
C THR A 231 17.83 8.64 3.15
N THR A 232 17.58 8.20 4.38
CA THR A 232 16.56 8.81 5.25
C THR A 232 16.98 8.70 6.73
N PRO A 233 18.08 9.37 7.10
CA PRO A 233 18.64 9.29 8.45
C PRO A 233 17.78 10.00 9.51
N CYS A 234 16.91 10.95 9.11
CA CYS A 234 15.91 11.58 9.96
C CYS A 234 14.53 11.45 9.28
N ARG A 235 13.51 11.07 10.07
CA ARG A 235 12.10 11.05 9.67
C ARG A 235 11.31 12.01 10.55
N ILE A 236 10.61 12.94 9.92
CA ILE A 236 9.60 13.78 10.58
C ILE A 236 8.31 12.95 10.62
N VAL A 237 7.81 12.69 11.83
CA VAL A 237 6.64 11.85 12.06
C VAL A 237 5.53 12.71 12.64
N PHE A 238 4.39 12.74 11.95
CA PHE A 238 3.20 13.48 12.36
C PHE A 238 2.34 12.61 13.29
N ASP A 239 1.86 13.21 14.37
CA ASP A 239 1.02 12.55 15.34
C ASP A 239 -0.47 12.79 15.02
N PHE A 240 -0.95 12.09 13.99
CA PHE A 240 -2.33 12.17 13.53
C PHE A 240 -3.32 11.37 14.40
N ARG A 241 -2.93 10.87 15.58
CA ARG A 241 -3.81 10.04 16.41
C ARG A 241 -5.11 10.74 16.80
N GLU A 242 -5.08 12.05 17.01
CA GLU A 242 -6.29 12.82 17.29
C GLU A 242 -7.15 12.94 16.03
N LEU A 243 -6.56 13.40 14.92
CA LEU A 243 -7.24 13.52 13.63
C LEU A 243 -7.93 12.21 13.20
N ASN A 244 -7.22 11.09 13.33
CA ASN A 244 -7.67 9.77 12.89
C ASN A 244 -8.91 9.26 13.66
N ARG A 245 -9.32 9.92 14.75
CA ARG A 245 -10.61 9.63 15.44
C ARG A 245 -11.81 10.14 14.65
N PHE A 246 -11.61 11.16 13.82
CA PHE A 246 -12.65 11.87 13.06
C PHE A 246 -12.75 11.43 11.61
N SER A 247 -11.78 10.65 11.11
CA SER A 247 -11.77 10.13 9.74
C SER A 247 -11.95 8.61 9.70
N ASN A 248 -12.53 8.15 8.59
CA ASN A 248 -12.51 6.76 8.18
C ASN A 248 -11.15 6.42 7.56
N ARG A 249 -10.89 5.12 7.37
CA ARG A 249 -9.71 4.70 6.59
C ARG A 249 -9.92 5.02 5.12
N GLY A 250 -11.17 5.10 4.66
CA GLY A 250 -11.51 5.41 3.27
C GLY A 250 -11.48 4.19 2.38
N GLY A 251 -11.98 3.07 2.90
CA GLY A 251 -12.17 1.83 2.14
C GLY A 251 -11.28 0.66 2.59
N TYR A 252 -11.55 -0.50 2.01
CA TYR A 252 -10.79 -1.72 2.24
C TYR A 252 -9.67 -1.87 1.20
N PRO A 253 -8.40 -1.98 1.61
CA PRO A 253 -7.28 -2.15 0.66
C PRO A 253 -7.49 -3.34 -0.27
N GLN A 254 -7.38 -3.10 -1.58
CA GLN A 254 -7.69 -4.12 -2.59
C GLN A 254 -6.46 -4.95 -3.01
N ASN A 255 -5.28 -4.35 -2.89
CA ASN A 255 -4.02 -5.00 -3.24
C ASN A 255 -3.47 -5.76 -2.03
N SER A 256 -3.69 -7.08 -1.99
CA SER A 256 -3.09 -7.93 -0.96
C SER A 256 -1.61 -8.18 -1.27
N LEU A 257 -0.75 -8.08 -0.25
CA LEU A 257 0.68 -8.35 -0.37
C LEU A 257 0.97 -9.72 -1.00
N ALA A 258 0.24 -10.75 -0.54
CA ALA A 258 0.35 -12.10 -1.08
C ALA A 258 -0.07 -12.16 -2.56
N GLY A 259 -1.15 -11.51 -2.95
CA GLY A 259 -1.59 -11.41 -4.34
C GLY A 259 -0.54 -10.77 -5.25
N CYS A 260 0.03 -9.64 -4.82
CA CYS A 260 1.10 -8.95 -5.55
C CYS A 260 2.33 -9.83 -5.72
N LEU A 261 2.79 -10.47 -4.64
CA LEU A 261 3.92 -11.40 -4.66
C LEU A 261 3.65 -12.60 -5.58
N LEU A 262 2.44 -13.16 -5.57
CA LEU A 262 2.09 -14.29 -6.44
C LEU A 262 2.04 -13.88 -7.92
N ALA A 263 1.54 -12.68 -8.22
CA ALA A 263 1.60 -12.12 -9.58
C ALA A 263 3.07 -11.96 -10.03
N ILE A 264 3.93 -11.37 -9.18
CA ILE A 264 5.37 -11.25 -9.46
C ILE A 264 6.00 -12.62 -9.71
N ARG A 265 5.66 -13.65 -8.92
CA ARG A 265 6.16 -15.03 -9.11
C ARG A 265 5.69 -15.67 -10.43
N SER A 266 4.53 -15.25 -10.96
CA SER A 266 4.03 -15.75 -12.24
C SER A 266 4.74 -15.16 -13.46
N TYR A 267 5.48 -14.05 -13.30
CA TYR A 267 6.19 -13.41 -14.39
C TYR A 267 7.63 -13.91 -14.50
N LYS A 268 8.07 -14.31 -15.70
CA LYS A 268 9.48 -14.69 -15.92
C LYS A 268 10.39 -13.47 -15.73
N TYR A 269 10.01 -12.35 -16.30
CA TYR A 269 10.70 -11.07 -16.15
C TYR A 269 9.76 -10.05 -15.51
N PHE A 270 10.29 -9.22 -14.61
CA PHE A 270 9.59 -8.08 -14.07
C PHE A 270 10.53 -6.88 -13.89
N VAL A 271 9.96 -5.69 -13.96
CA VAL A 271 10.64 -4.44 -13.58
C VAL A 271 9.85 -3.82 -12.44
N ALA A 272 10.53 -3.49 -11.36
CA ALA A 272 9.98 -2.80 -10.20
C ALA A 272 10.40 -1.32 -10.19
N GLY A 273 9.52 -0.49 -9.68
CA GLY A 273 9.73 0.93 -9.40
C GLY A 273 9.06 1.33 -8.08
N ASP A 274 9.38 2.53 -7.62
CA ASP A 274 8.94 3.08 -6.33
C ASP A 274 8.49 4.52 -6.54
N LEU A 275 7.30 4.84 -6.04
CA LEU A 275 6.73 6.18 -6.10
C LEU A 275 7.37 7.09 -5.04
N SER A 276 8.16 8.05 -5.51
CA SER A 276 8.91 8.96 -4.64
C SER A 276 7.97 9.92 -3.89
N LYS A 277 7.83 9.70 -2.58
CA LYS A 277 6.96 10.48 -1.68
C LYS A 277 5.49 10.47 -2.11
N ALA A 278 4.99 9.29 -2.52
CA ALA A 278 3.70 9.08 -3.15
C ALA A 278 2.53 9.88 -2.54
N PHE A 279 2.36 9.86 -1.21
CA PHE A 279 1.25 10.60 -0.57
C PHE A 279 1.32 12.11 -0.81
N CYS A 280 2.52 12.70 -0.72
CA CYS A 280 2.72 14.14 -0.94
C CYS A 280 2.57 14.57 -2.40
N ARG A 281 2.34 13.62 -3.32
CA ARG A 281 1.99 13.92 -4.72
C ARG A 281 0.50 14.22 -4.90
N MET A 282 -0.32 13.85 -3.92
CA MET A 282 -1.73 14.20 -3.91
C MET A 282 -1.94 15.58 -3.28
N SER A 283 -2.78 16.41 -3.88
CA SER A 283 -3.27 17.64 -3.25
C SER A 283 -4.32 17.31 -2.19
N SER A 284 -4.29 18.05 -1.09
CA SER A 284 -5.40 18.05 -0.13
C SER A 284 -6.51 18.95 -0.65
N ASN A 285 -7.77 18.52 -0.50
CA ASN A 285 -8.90 19.39 -0.78
C ASN A 285 -8.88 20.64 0.13
N ILE A 286 -9.18 21.80 -0.44
CA ILE A 286 -9.10 23.09 0.24
C ILE A 286 -9.96 23.15 1.51
N ASP A 287 -11.11 22.45 1.52
CA ASP A 287 -12.04 22.39 2.65
C ASP A 287 -11.45 21.63 3.85
N ASP A 288 -10.45 20.77 3.63
CA ASP A 288 -9.84 19.95 4.66
C ASP A 288 -8.56 20.57 5.23
N VAL A 289 -7.94 21.51 4.50
CA VAL A 289 -6.62 22.09 4.83
C VAL A 289 -6.60 22.74 6.21
N SER A 290 -7.70 23.34 6.67
CA SER A 290 -7.75 23.95 8.01
C SER A 290 -7.56 22.94 9.14
N PHE A 291 -7.89 21.65 8.91
CA PHE A 291 -7.79 20.58 9.89
C PHE A 291 -6.55 19.71 9.71
N VAL A 292 -6.15 19.43 8.46
CA VAL A 292 -5.03 18.50 8.17
C VAL A 292 -3.76 19.18 7.69
N GLY A 293 -3.87 20.43 7.23
CA GLY A 293 -2.79 21.14 6.54
C GLY A 293 -1.78 21.80 7.47
N TYR A 294 -2.09 21.99 8.76
CA TYR A 294 -1.20 22.70 9.68
C TYR A 294 -0.49 21.75 10.65
N THR A 295 0.84 21.83 10.67
CA THR A 295 1.70 20.99 11.51
C THR A 295 2.67 21.85 12.31
N CYS A 296 3.07 21.37 13.48
CA CYS A 296 4.14 21.95 14.29
C CYS A 296 5.38 21.04 14.24
N ILE A 297 6.41 21.48 13.50
CA ILE A 297 7.62 20.73 13.21
C ILE A 297 8.83 21.40 13.85
N GLY A 298 9.32 20.84 14.96
CA GLY A 298 10.38 21.50 15.71
C GLY A 298 9.95 22.91 16.13
N PRO A 299 10.71 23.96 15.76
CA PRO A 299 10.35 25.34 16.03
C PRO A 299 9.40 25.95 14.98
N TYR A 300 9.01 25.22 13.93
CA TYR A 300 8.27 25.78 12.81
C TYR A 300 6.79 25.41 12.87
N VAL A 301 5.95 26.38 12.50
CA VAL A 301 4.59 26.11 12.03
C VAL A 301 4.66 25.97 10.53
N VAL A 302 4.17 24.84 10.01
CA VAL A 302 4.28 24.48 8.60
C VAL A 302 2.89 24.19 8.03
N LEU A 303 2.61 24.79 6.87
CA LEU A 303 1.38 24.58 6.09
C LEU A 303 1.65 23.62 4.93
N TRP A 304 0.76 22.66 4.75
CA TRP A 304 0.77 21.65 3.69
C TRP A 304 -0.38 21.92 2.72
N SER A 305 -0.06 21.95 1.43
CA SER A 305 -1.07 21.87 0.35
C SER A 305 -1.28 20.44 -0.16
N ARG A 306 -0.42 19.51 0.29
CA ARG A 306 -0.39 18.10 -0.11
C ARG A 306 -0.81 17.20 1.04
N VAL A 307 -1.19 15.97 0.72
CA VAL A 307 -1.49 14.95 1.74
C VAL A 307 -0.20 14.58 2.49
N ALA A 308 -0.21 14.79 3.81
CA ALA A 308 0.93 14.49 4.69
C ALA A 308 0.96 13.01 5.11
N PHE A 309 2.13 12.53 5.52
CA PHE A 309 2.33 11.16 5.98
C PHE A 309 1.64 10.89 7.34
N GLY A 310 1.10 9.68 7.54
CA GLY A 310 0.65 9.20 8.85
C GLY A 310 -0.83 9.37 9.16
N SER A 311 -1.58 10.10 8.32
CA SER A 311 -3.04 10.00 8.31
C SER A 311 -3.45 8.56 7.97
N THR A 312 -4.47 8.04 8.66
CA THR A 312 -4.98 6.70 8.40
C THR A 312 -5.58 6.57 6.99
N ALA A 313 -6.09 7.66 6.42
CA ALA A 313 -6.70 7.65 5.09
C ALA A 313 -5.68 7.74 3.94
N ALA A 314 -4.47 8.23 4.18
CA ALA A 314 -3.49 8.51 3.12
C ALA A 314 -3.15 7.29 2.22
N PRO A 315 -2.99 6.06 2.75
CA PRO A 315 -2.77 4.89 1.89
C PRO A 315 -3.94 4.61 0.94
N ASN A 316 -5.18 4.68 1.42
CA ASN A 316 -6.36 4.45 0.60
C ASN A 316 -6.63 5.60 -0.38
N GLN A 317 -6.30 6.85 -0.01
CA GLN A 317 -6.30 7.97 -0.94
C GLN A 317 -5.33 7.73 -2.11
N LEU A 318 -4.13 7.19 -1.84
CA LEU A 318 -3.19 6.79 -2.89
C LEU A 318 -3.70 5.61 -3.71
N ASP A 319 -4.33 4.62 -3.09
CA ASP A 319 -4.93 3.48 -3.78
C ASP A 319 -6.02 3.90 -4.76
N ALA A 320 -6.97 4.71 -4.30
CA ALA A 320 -8.00 5.31 -5.13
C ALA A 320 -7.41 6.11 -6.30
N SER A 321 -6.43 6.97 -6.03
CA SER A 321 -5.82 7.83 -7.05
C SER A 321 -5.05 7.05 -8.11
N MET A 322 -4.27 6.04 -7.71
CA MET A 322 -3.51 5.23 -8.66
C MET A 322 -4.39 4.22 -9.42
N GLU A 323 -5.56 3.87 -8.90
CA GLU A 323 -6.53 3.09 -9.68
C GLU A 323 -7.03 3.88 -10.89
N ASP A 324 -7.31 5.18 -10.73
CA ASP A 324 -7.67 6.06 -11.85
C ASP A 324 -6.56 6.11 -12.90
N VAL A 325 -5.31 6.34 -12.48
CA VAL A 325 -4.13 6.39 -13.37
C VAL A 325 -3.93 5.04 -14.07
N THR A 326 -4.12 3.94 -13.34
CA THR A 326 -4.07 2.58 -13.92
C THR A 326 -5.17 2.38 -14.96
N GLY A 327 -6.37 2.90 -14.70
CA GLY A 327 -7.49 2.90 -15.64
C GLY A 327 -7.18 3.67 -16.92
N GLU A 328 -6.59 4.87 -16.81
CA GLU A 328 -6.14 5.68 -17.96
C GLU A 328 -5.06 4.97 -18.77
N ILE A 329 -4.03 4.42 -18.12
CA ILE A 329 -2.98 3.62 -18.77
C ILE A 329 -3.59 2.46 -19.55
N LYS A 330 -4.54 1.73 -18.95
CA LYS A 330 -5.24 0.62 -19.61
C LYS A 330 -6.08 1.10 -20.79
N LYS A 331 -6.82 2.22 -20.67
CA LYS A 331 -7.61 2.79 -21.77
C LYS A 331 -6.71 3.19 -22.95
N LEU A 332 -5.58 3.84 -22.69
CA LEU A 332 -4.60 4.19 -23.72
C LEU A 332 -3.98 2.95 -24.39
N SER A 333 -3.70 1.90 -23.61
CA SER A 333 -3.22 0.61 -24.13
C SER A 333 -4.26 -0.07 -25.03
N VAL A 334 -5.54 -0.08 -24.62
CA VAL A 334 -6.66 -0.60 -25.41
C VAL A 334 -6.82 0.20 -26.71
N LEU A 335 -6.72 1.53 -26.65
CA LEU A 335 -6.75 2.37 -27.84
C LEU A 335 -5.58 2.06 -28.78
N ALA A 336 -4.36 1.87 -28.26
CA ALA A 336 -3.22 1.47 -29.09
C ALA A 336 -3.42 0.09 -29.75
N SER A 337 -4.15 -0.81 -29.09
CA SER A 337 -4.49 -2.13 -29.63
C SER A 337 -5.45 -2.12 -30.81
N THR A 338 -6.20 -1.05 -31.04
CA THR A 338 -7.04 -0.92 -32.24
C THR A 338 -6.22 -0.65 -33.50
N SER A 339 -4.97 -0.20 -33.36
CA SER A 339 -4.07 0.05 -34.47
C SER A 339 -3.46 -1.25 -35.01
N THR A 340 -3.35 -1.37 -36.33
CA THR A 340 -2.69 -2.50 -36.99
C THR A 340 -1.17 -2.38 -37.03
N PHE A 341 -0.62 -1.19 -36.75
CA PHE A 341 0.84 -0.97 -36.75
C PHE A 341 1.52 -1.72 -35.61
N PRO A 342 2.72 -2.28 -35.82
CA PRO A 342 3.44 -3.05 -34.79
C PRO A 342 3.90 -2.17 -33.62
N VAL A 343 4.20 -0.89 -33.87
CA VAL A 343 4.58 0.11 -32.87
C VAL A 343 3.60 1.26 -33.00
N VAL A 344 3.08 1.74 -31.86
CA VAL A 344 2.05 2.78 -31.80
C VAL A 344 2.53 3.90 -30.88
N TYR A 345 2.47 5.14 -31.33
CA TYR A 345 2.69 6.32 -30.50
C TYR A 345 1.39 7.10 -30.36
N LEU A 346 1.15 7.71 -29.20
CA LEU A 346 -0.06 8.50 -28.96
C LEU A 346 -0.23 9.67 -29.94
N ARG A 347 0.89 10.27 -30.37
CA ARG A 347 0.90 11.36 -31.37
C ARG A 347 0.40 10.95 -32.76
N ASP A 348 0.38 9.65 -33.05
CA ASP A 348 -0.07 9.11 -34.34
C ASP A 348 -1.54 8.66 -34.29
N LEU A 349 -2.17 8.73 -33.12
CA LEU A 349 -3.58 8.39 -32.91
C LEU A 349 -4.44 9.65 -33.00
N ASP A 350 -5.73 9.44 -33.30
CA ASP A 350 -6.69 10.53 -33.32
C ASP A 350 -6.83 11.17 -31.93
N ARG A 351 -6.66 12.50 -31.88
CA ARG A 351 -6.62 13.25 -30.64
C ARG A 351 -7.91 13.12 -29.82
N LEU A 352 -9.08 13.06 -30.45
CA LEU A 352 -10.34 12.97 -29.71
C LEU A 352 -10.43 11.66 -28.93
N HIS A 353 -9.95 10.56 -29.52
CA HIS A 353 -9.89 9.28 -28.83
C HIS A 353 -8.84 9.28 -27.70
N VAL A 354 -7.67 9.88 -27.92
CA VAL A 354 -6.65 10.03 -26.86
C VAL A 354 -7.23 10.85 -25.70
N ASP A 355 -7.80 12.03 -25.97
CA ASP A 355 -8.39 12.91 -24.97
C ASP A 355 -9.52 12.21 -24.18
N SER A 356 -10.30 11.33 -24.83
CA SER A 356 -11.36 10.54 -24.15
C SER A 356 -10.82 9.48 -23.15
N CYS A 357 -9.54 9.11 -23.27
CA CYS A 357 -8.91 8.20 -22.32
C CYS A 357 -8.40 8.94 -21.07
N LEU A 358 -8.16 10.26 -21.18
CA LEU A 358 -7.42 11.01 -20.16
C LEU A 358 -8.27 11.35 -18.95
N LEU A 359 -7.65 11.37 -17.77
CA LEU A 359 -8.30 11.80 -16.53
C LEU A 359 -8.61 13.30 -16.53
N ARG A 360 -7.73 14.09 -17.16
CA ARG A 360 -7.91 15.54 -17.35
C ARG A 360 -7.40 15.97 -18.74
N PRO A 361 -8.21 15.88 -19.79
CA PRO A 361 -7.80 16.33 -21.13
C PRO A 361 -7.58 17.84 -21.16
N SER A 362 -6.44 18.26 -21.72
CA SER A 362 -6.14 19.67 -22.03
C SER A 362 -5.04 19.78 -23.10
N ASN A 363 -4.78 20.98 -23.61
CA ASN A 363 -3.69 21.20 -24.57
C ASN A 363 -2.32 20.86 -23.96
N GLU A 364 -2.13 21.17 -22.68
CA GLU A 364 -0.90 20.86 -21.94
C GLU A 364 -0.71 19.34 -21.80
N ALA A 365 -1.79 18.62 -21.48
CA ALA A 365 -1.79 17.16 -21.42
C ALA A 365 -1.40 16.55 -22.76
N TYR A 366 -2.07 16.98 -23.85
CA TYR A 366 -1.76 16.51 -25.20
C TYR A 366 -0.31 16.82 -25.60
N ASN A 367 0.17 18.04 -25.34
CA ASN A 367 1.55 18.44 -25.63
C ASN A 367 2.58 17.60 -24.86
N TYR A 368 2.28 17.24 -23.61
CA TYR A 368 3.10 16.30 -22.85
C TYR A 368 3.16 14.96 -23.56
N LEU A 369 2.01 14.38 -23.92
CA LEU A 369 1.93 13.06 -24.57
C LEU A 369 2.63 12.95 -25.94
N LEU A 370 2.96 14.07 -26.60
CA LEU A 370 3.78 14.06 -27.82
C LEU A 370 5.17 13.45 -27.61
N GLY A 371 5.69 13.50 -26.38
CA GLY A 371 6.95 12.89 -25.97
C GLY A 371 6.81 11.48 -25.40
N CYS A 372 5.61 10.90 -25.40
CA CYS A 372 5.33 9.59 -24.83
C CYS A 372 6.11 8.49 -25.59
N PRO A 373 6.70 7.50 -24.89
CA PRO A 373 7.23 6.31 -25.54
C PRO A 373 6.14 5.54 -26.29
N ALA A 374 6.55 4.54 -27.07
CA ALA A 374 5.62 3.64 -27.73
C ALA A 374 4.66 3.00 -26.72
N VAL A 375 3.38 2.96 -27.06
CA VAL A 375 2.31 2.48 -26.19
C VAL A 375 2.23 0.96 -26.31
N PRO A 376 2.40 0.20 -25.21
CA PRO A 376 2.17 -1.23 -25.22
C PRO A 376 0.71 -1.54 -25.50
N LYS A 377 0.47 -2.52 -26.38
CA LYS A 377 -0.87 -3.03 -26.71
C LYS A 377 -1.44 -3.95 -25.62
N ASP A 378 -0.57 -4.55 -24.83
CA ASP A 378 -0.93 -5.35 -23.67
C ASP A 378 -0.05 -4.92 -22.50
N ILE A 379 -0.68 -4.41 -21.44
CA ILE A 379 0.00 -3.89 -20.27
C ILE A 379 -0.34 -4.69 -19.03
N THR A 380 0.72 -5.13 -18.36
CA THR A 380 0.67 -5.76 -17.05
C THR A 380 1.17 -4.76 -16.02
N LEU A 381 0.35 -4.50 -15.01
CA LEU A 381 0.67 -3.62 -13.90
C LEU A 381 0.23 -4.28 -12.60
N VAL A 382 1.17 -4.43 -11.67
CA VAL A 382 0.91 -4.86 -10.29
C VAL A 382 1.37 -3.72 -9.39
N LYS A 383 0.55 -3.41 -8.40
CA LYS A 383 0.82 -2.32 -7.45
C LYS A 383 0.68 -2.85 -6.03
N PHE A 384 1.58 -2.41 -5.15
CA PHE A 384 1.42 -2.55 -3.71
C PHE A 384 1.78 -1.23 -3.03
N VAL A 385 0.76 -0.43 -2.67
CA VAL A 385 0.93 0.91 -2.09
C VAL A 385 1.78 1.83 -2.97
N ASP A 386 3.06 2.06 -2.67
CA ASP A 386 4.00 2.89 -3.43
C ASP A 386 4.92 2.08 -4.35
N ASP A 387 4.92 0.75 -4.24
CA ASP A 387 5.64 -0.15 -5.13
C ASP A 387 4.84 -0.44 -6.41
N LEU A 388 5.51 -0.34 -7.56
CA LEU A 388 4.95 -0.58 -8.89
C LEU A 388 5.75 -1.64 -9.63
N TYR A 389 5.05 -2.54 -10.32
CA TYR A 389 5.68 -3.63 -11.08
C TYR A 389 5.01 -3.81 -12.43
N THR A 390 5.83 -4.02 -13.46
CA THR A 390 5.37 -4.59 -14.74
C THR A 390 6.01 -5.95 -14.91
N GLY A 391 5.34 -6.90 -15.58
CA GLY A 391 5.84 -8.26 -15.69
C GLY A 391 5.36 -9.04 -16.90
N GLY A 392 6.13 -10.02 -17.36
CA GLY A 392 5.84 -10.71 -18.60
C GLY A 392 6.92 -11.67 -19.08
N PRO A 393 6.76 -12.22 -20.30
CA PRO A 393 7.60 -13.29 -20.82
C PRO A 393 8.91 -12.81 -21.43
N THR A 394 9.04 -11.51 -21.79
CA THR A 394 10.24 -10.96 -22.45
C THR A 394 10.73 -9.67 -21.78
N LYS A 395 12.05 -9.49 -21.70
CA LYS A 395 12.67 -8.29 -21.10
C LYS A 395 12.27 -7.00 -21.82
N VAL A 396 12.18 -7.06 -23.16
CA VAL A 396 11.81 -5.92 -24.01
C VAL A 396 10.36 -5.49 -23.75
N GLY A 397 9.41 -6.42 -23.75
CA GLY A 397 8.01 -6.09 -23.50
C GLY A 397 7.79 -5.52 -22.10
N VAL A 398 8.39 -6.12 -21.08
CA VAL A 398 8.28 -5.64 -19.69
C VAL A 398 8.90 -4.26 -19.51
N THR A 399 10.04 -4.01 -20.16
CA THR A 399 10.68 -2.68 -20.16
C THR A 399 9.78 -1.65 -20.83
N SER A 400 9.18 -1.98 -21.98
CA SER A 400 8.23 -1.10 -22.66
C SER A 400 7.01 -0.78 -21.78
N ASN A 401 6.47 -1.79 -21.07
CA ASN A 401 5.37 -1.60 -20.12
C ASN A 401 5.76 -0.65 -18.99
N TYR A 402 6.96 -0.84 -18.44
CA TYR A 402 7.46 0.00 -17.35
C TYR A 402 7.67 1.44 -17.80
N ASP A 403 8.35 1.64 -18.93
CA ASP A 403 8.68 2.98 -19.42
C ASP A 403 7.41 3.78 -19.76
N PHE A 404 6.40 3.13 -20.37
CA PHE A 404 5.10 3.75 -20.62
C PHE A 404 4.34 4.08 -19.33
N MET A 405 4.22 3.12 -18.41
CA MET A 405 3.55 3.33 -17.11
C MET A 405 4.21 4.46 -16.31
N ALA A 406 5.55 4.46 -16.26
CA ALA A 406 6.30 5.50 -15.55
C ALA A 406 6.12 6.86 -16.21
N TYR A 407 6.07 6.93 -17.54
CA TYR A 407 5.82 8.17 -18.26
C TYR A 407 4.46 8.77 -17.90
N ILE A 408 3.38 7.98 -17.97
CA ILE A 408 2.04 8.45 -17.61
C ILE A 408 1.97 8.84 -16.13
N SER A 409 2.49 8.00 -15.22
CA SER A 409 2.51 8.30 -13.78
C SER A 409 3.27 9.59 -13.47
N ASN A 410 4.41 9.83 -14.12
CA ASN A 410 5.19 11.06 -13.98
C ASN A 410 4.41 12.30 -14.47
N GLY A 411 3.58 12.15 -15.51
CA GLY A 411 2.70 13.22 -16.01
C GLY A 411 1.63 13.66 -15.01
N HIS A 412 1.29 12.81 -14.04
CA HIS A 412 0.43 13.13 -12.89
C HIS A 412 1.21 13.54 -11.63
N ASP A 413 2.54 13.72 -11.75
CA ASP A 413 3.50 13.92 -10.65
C ASP A 413 3.59 12.76 -9.65
N PHE A 414 3.10 11.57 -9.99
CA PHE A 414 3.45 10.33 -9.30
C PHE A 414 4.83 9.85 -9.77
N LEU A 415 5.87 10.59 -9.35
CA LEU A 415 7.23 10.37 -9.85
C LEU A 415 7.78 9.00 -9.47
N VAL A 416 8.11 8.20 -10.48
CA VAL A 416 8.79 6.90 -10.31
C VAL A 416 10.30 7.13 -10.18
N GLU A 417 10.88 6.73 -9.05
CA GLU A 417 12.29 6.99 -8.73
C GLU A 417 13.23 6.12 -9.59
N ALA A 418 13.86 6.71 -10.61
CA ALA A 418 14.74 6.01 -11.54
C ALA A 418 15.88 5.23 -10.85
N LYS A 419 16.42 5.76 -9.74
CA LYS A 419 17.49 5.10 -8.96
C LYS A 419 17.02 3.83 -8.24
N LYS A 420 15.72 3.70 -8.00
CA LYS A 420 15.12 2.51 -7.37
C LYS A 420 14.59 1.52 -8.40
N ARG A 421 14.72 1.82 -9.70
CA ARG A 421 14.38 0.86 -10.76
C ARG A 421 15.13 -0.45 -10.54
N PHE A 422 14.39 -1.54 -10.65
CA PHE A 422 14.92 -2.86 -10.40
C PHE A 422 14.42 -3.84 -11.44
N ASN A 423 15.34 -4.32 -12.27
CA ASN A 423 15.09 -5.34 -13.28
C ASN A 423 15.51 -6.69 -12.70
N ASN A 424 14.63 -7.69 -12.70
CA ASN A 424 14.92 -8.97 -12.05
C ASN A 424 16.00 -9.82 -12.73
N TRP A 425 16.47 -9.40 -13.91
CA TRP A 425 17.56 -10.04 -14.66
C TRP A 425 18.91 -9.31 -14.54
N GLU A 426 19.00 -8.27 -13.73
CA GLU A 426 20.23 -7.47 -13.53
C GLU A 426 20.70 -7.57 -12.07
N PRO A 427 21.59 -8.53 -11.76
CA PRO A 427 22.14 -8.66 -10.42
C PRO A 427 23.05 -7.48 -10.07
N VAL A 428 23.08 -7.13 -8.78
CA VAL A 428 24.02 -6.15 -8.23
C VAL A 428 25.15 -6.91 -7.57
N ILE A 429 26.37 -6.76 -8.10
CA ILE A 429 27.56 -7.42 -7.59
C ILE A 429 28.47 -6.38 -6.93
N VAL A 430 28.82 -6.60 -5.66
CA VAL A 430 29.75 -5.78 -4.89
C VAL A 430 30.82 -6.70 -4.32
N ASN A 431 32.09 -6.45 -4.65
CA ASN A 431 33.23 -7.30 -4.23
C ASN A 431 33.01 -8.79 -4.53
N ASP A 432 32.56 -9.11 -5.76
CA ASP A 432 32.26 -10.47 -6.23
C ASP A 432 31.14 -11.20 -5.48
N VAL A 433 30.38 -10.51 -4.64
CA VAL A 433 29.21 -11.04 -3.94
C VAL A 433 27.96 -10.32 -4.41
N GLU A 434 26.88 -11.08 -4.64
CA GLU A 434 25.58 -10.49 -4.94
C GLU A 434 25.02 -9.77 -3.72
N GLU A 435 24.70 -8.49 -3.90
CA GLU A 435 23.89 -7.74 -2.96
C GLU A 435 22.41 -8.04 -3.23
N ARG A 436 21.82 -8.89 -2.39
CA ARG A 436 20.39 -9.24 -2.47
C ARG A 436 19.54 -7.98 -2.23
N ARG A 437 18.56 -7.75 -3.09
CA ARG A 437 17.62 -6.62 -2.95
C ARG A 437 16.42 -7.04 -2.12
N HIS A 438 15.81 -6.10 -1.40
CA HIS A 438 14.53 -6.36 -0.76
C HIS A 438 13.38 -6.28 -1.77
N LEU A 439 12.49 -7.27 -1.77
CA LEU A 439 11.29 -7.31 -2.60
C LEU A 439 10.08 -7.75 -1.75
N LEU A 440 9.21 -6.79 -1.42
CA LEU A 440 7.93 -7.03 -0.73
C LEU A 440 8.03 -7.95 0.51
N GLY A 441 9.13 -7.83 1.26
CA GLY A 441 9.36 -8.61 2.48
C GLY A 441 10.30 -9.80 2.37
N TYR A 442 10.81 -10.11 1.17
CA TYR A 442 11.84 -11.12 0.96
C TYR A 442 13.17 -10.46 0.58
N ASP A 443 14.27 -11.15 0.89
CA ASP A 443 15.56 -10.88 0.25
C ASP A 443 15.58 -11.64 -1.08
N TYR A 444 15.81 -10.92 -2.18
CA TYR A 444 15.76 -11.45 -3.53
C TYR A 444 17.15 -11.52 -4.15
N SER A 445 17.45 -12.70 -4.73
CA SER A 445 18.63 -12.96 -5.56
C SER A 445 18.22 -12.96 -7.03
N ALA A 446 18.79 -12.03 -7.81
CA ALA A 446 18.65 -11.97 -9.26
C ALA A 446 19.54 -13.02 -9.96
N VAL A 447 20.68 -13.39 -9.35
CA VAL A 447 21.58 -14.44 -9.87
C VAL A 447 20.85 -15.79 -9.93
N ASN A 448 20.17 -16.16 -8.85
CA ASN A 448 19.48 -17.46 -8.74
C ASN A 448 17.96 -17.37 -8.94
N ASP A 449 17.46 -16.18 -9.25
CA ASP A 449 16.03 -15.85 -9.33
C ASP A 449 15.21 -16.45 -8.18
N SER A 450 15.61 -16.14 -6.94
CA SER A 450 15.12 -16.82 -5.73
C SER A 450 14.80 -15.86 -4.60
N PHE A 451 13.82 -16.23 -3.77
CA PHE A 451 13.46 -15.58 -2.53
C PHE A 451 14.12 -16.24 -1.33
N TYR A 452 14.51 -15.42 -0.37
CA TYR A 452 14.96 -15.81 0.95
C TYR A 452 14.07 -15.11 1.99
N PRO A 453 13.58 -15.83 3.01
CA PRO A 453 12.80 -15.22 4.09
C PRO A 453 13.68 -14.26 4.88
N THR A 454 13.09 -13.21 5.42
CA THR A 454 13.84 -12.22 6.21
C THR A 454 13.68 -12.53 7.70
N TYR A 455 14.78 -12.46 8.44
CA TYR A 455 14.76 -12.55 9.90
C TYR A 455 15.44 -11.31 10.50
N SER A 456 14.69 -10.54 11.29
CA SER A 456 15.14 -9.24 11.84
C SER A 456 15.62 -9.30 13.28
N GLY A 457 15.47 -10.46 13.93
CA GLY A 457 15.86 -10.65 15.32
C GLY A 457 17.36 -10.89 15.45
N THR A 458 17.88 -10.77 16.67
CA THR A 458 19.27 -11.08 17.00
C THR A 458 19.35 -12.25 17.97
N LEU A 459 20.46 -12.98 17.94
CA LEU A 459 20.68 -14.01 18.93
C LEU A 459 20.88 -13.34 20.30
N PRO A 460 20.04 -13.66 21.30
CA PRO A 460 20.17 -13.09 22.63
C PRO A 460 21.39 -13.69 23.34
N GLY A 461 22.02 -12.89 24.21
CA GLY A 461 23.14 -13.35 25.03
C GLY A 461 22.72 -14.24 26.22
N ASP A 462 23.63 -14.37 27.19
CA ASP A 462 23.44 -15.25 28.35
C ASP A 462 22.41 -14.74 29.37
N GLU A 463 21.97 -13.49 29.25
CA GLU A 463 20.99 -12.85 30.14
C GLU A 463 19.63 -13.57 30.19
N SER A 464 18.90 -13.40 31.30
CA SER A 464 17.54 -13.92 31.43
C SER A 464 16.62 -13.33 30.36
N MET A 465 15.72 -14.15 29.82
CA MET A 465 14.77 -13.74 28.78
C MET A 465 13.37 -13.62 29.38
N THR A 466 12.71 -12.49 29.13
CA THR A 466 11.29 -12.29 29.47
C THR A 466 10.38 -12.86 28.38
N LYS A 467 9.12 -13.14 28.73
CA LYS A 467 8.08 -13.55 27.76
C LYS A 467 7.93 -12.53 26.62
N ARG A 468 8.01 -11.24 26.92
CA ARG A 468 7.96 -10.16 25.92
C ARG A 468 9.13 -10.26 24.93
N GLN A 469 10.35 -10.47 25.43
CA GLN A 469 11.54 -10.63 24.58
C GLN A 469 11.44 -11.90 23.72
N SER A 470 10.99 -13.03 24.27
CA SER A 470 10.80 -14.26 23.48
C SER A 470 9.76 -14.09 22.38
N CYS A 471 8.65 -13.39 22.67
CA CYS A 471 7.63 -13.07 21.67
C CYS A 471 8.21 -12.25 20.51
N ALA A 472 9.00 -11.22 20.83
CA ALA A 472 9.63 -10.38 19.82
C ALA A 472 10.58 -11.18 18.91
N LEU A 473 11.41 -12.07 19.49
CA LEU A 473 12.31 -12.94 18.73
C LEU A 473 11.54 -13.91 17.82
N LEU A 474 10.54 -14.62 18.37
CA LEU A 474 9.74 -15.57 17.61
C LEU A 474 8.96 -14.90 16.47
N ALA A 475 8.49 -13.67 16.64
CA ALA A 475 7.79 -12.90 15.63
C ALA A 475 8.71 -12.19 14.61
N SER A 476 10.03 -12.31 14.76
CA SER A 476 11.00 -11.60 13.92
C SER A 476 11.26 -12.26 12.55
N LEU A 477 10.74 -13.48 12.33
CA LEU A 477 10.73 -14.14 11.02
C LEU A 477 9.58 -13.57 10.20
N TYR A 478 9.90 -13.06 9.01
CA TYR A 478 8.92 -12.52 8.07
C TYR A 478 8.90 -13.36 6.79
N ASP A 479 7.73 -13.97 6.53
CA ASP A 479 7.49 -14.85 5.39
C ASP A 479 6.06 -14.66 4.87
N PRO A 480 5.80 -13.58 4.09
CA PRO A 480 4.43 -13.18 3.74
C PRO A 480 3.65 -14.16 2.84
N LEU A 481 4.32 -15.09 2.15
CA LEU A 481 3.68 -16.17 1.39
C LEU A 481 3.65 -17.52 2.13
N GLY A 482 4.30 -17.65 3.27
CA GLY A 482 4.41 -18.94 3.97
C GLY A 482 5.28 -19.96 3.22
N LEU A 483 6.34 -19.54 2.53
CA LEU A 483 7.24 -20.44 1.79
C LEU A 483 8.06 -21.35 2.72
N VAL A 484 8.19 -20.97 3.99
CA VAL A 484 8.89 -21.74 5.05
C VAL A 484 7.96 -22.02 6.23
N VAL A 485 6.68 -22.28 5.94
CA VAL A 485 5.63 -22.46 6.93
C VAL A 485 5.95 -23.53 7.97
N GLU A 486 6.65 -24.61 7.61
CA GLU A 486 7.02 -25.68 8.54
C GLU A 486 7.97 -25.17 9.64
N HIS A 487 8.82 -24.20 9.32
CA HIS A 487 9.72 -23.57 10.27
C HIS A 487 9.00 -22.53 11.14
N ASP A 488 8.08 -21.74 10.55
CA ASP A 488 7.23 -20.79 11.29
C ASP A 488 6.30 -21.50 12.29
N MET A 489 5.72 -22.65 11.91
CA MET A 489 4.87 -23.45 12.80
C MET A 489 5.60 -23.91 14.08
N ARG A 490 6.91 -24.16 14.01
CA ARG A 490 7.73 -24.47 15.20
C ARG A 490 7.76 -23.28 16.16
N ALA A 491 7.92 -22.06 15.64
CA ALA A 491 7.91 -20.83 16.44
C ALA A 491 6.59 -20.69 17.22
N ARG A 492 5.46 -20.98 16.55
CA ARG A 492 4.12 -20.95 17.16
C ARG A 492 3.96 -21.99 18.26
N SER A 493 4.53 -23.19 18.08
CA SER A 493 4.54 -24.21 19.14
C SER A 493 5.34 -23.75 20.35
N ILE A 494 6.54 -23.20 20.15
CA ILE A 494 7.37 -22.66 21.23
C ILE A 494 6.63 -21.54 21.96
N TRP A 495 5.99 -20.63 21.21
CA TRP A 495 5.22 -19.53 21.78
C TRP A 495 4.04 -20.02 22.64
N ARG A 496 3.34 -21.06 22.19
CA ARG A 496 2.28 -21.69 22.98
C ARG A 496 2.81 -22.21 24.32
N ASP A 497 3.98 -22.84 24.31
CA ASP A 497 4.56 -23.43 25.52
C ASP A 497 5.06 -22.35 26.49
N VAL A 498 5.64 -21.26 25.97
CA VAL A 498 5.97 -20.05 26.76
C VAL A 498 4.73 -19.44 27.39
N ASN A 499 3.61 -19.33 26.67
CA ASN A 499 2.37 -18.80 27.22
C ASN A 499 1.80 -19.65 28.35
N LYS A 500 1.94 -20.99 28.25
CA LYS A 500 1.52 -21.92 29.29
C LYS A 500 2.40 -21.82 30.54
N SER A 501 3.71 -21.68 30.39
CA SER A 501 4.65 -21.62 31.53
C SER A 501 4.70 -20.26 32.20
N THR A 502 4.46 -19.18 31.44
CA THR A 502 4.74 -17.81 31.87
C THR A 502 3.55 -16.92 31.52
N PRO A 503 2.68 -16.56 32.48
CA PRO A 503 1.49 -15.78 32.19
C PRO A 503 1.79 -14.29 31.94
N ALA A 504 2.62 -13.67 32.80
CA ALA A 504 2.94 -12.25 32.73
C ALA A 504 4.02 -11.91 31.68
N TRP A 505 3.87 -10.76 31.01
CA TRP A 505 4.74 -10.32 29.90
C TRP A 505 6.20 -10.11 30.30
N ASP A 506 6.44 -9.50 31.46
CA ASP A 506 7.77 -9.11 31.90
C ASP A 506 8.40 -10.14 32.86
N SER A 507 7.74 -11.30 33.03
CA SER A 507 8.29 -12.44 33.78
C SER A 507 9.31 -13.20 32.95
N ILE A 508 10.35 -13.70 33.63
CA ILE A 508 11.41 -14.52 33.04
C ILE A 508 10.85 -15.88 32.64
N ILE A 509 11.17 -16.34 31.43
CA ILE A 509 10.78 -17.68 30.95
C ILE A 509 11.73 -18.75 31.52
N PRO A 510 11.27 -20.00 31.68
CA PRO A 510 12.13 -21.12 32.06
C PRO A 510 13.37 -21.26 31.16
N ILE A 511 14.51 -21.63 31.76
CA ILE A 511 15.79 -21.78 31.06
C ILE A 511 15.69 -22.78 29.89
N SER A 512 14.92 -23.86 30.07
CA SER A 512 14.65 -24.83 29.01
C SER A 512 13.98 -24.19 27.78
N LEU A 513 12.96 -23.34 28.00
CA LEU A 513 12.27 -22.62 26.93
C LEU A 513 13.14 -21.52 26.32
N LYS A 514 13.96 -20.82 27.13
CA LYS A 514 14.98 -19.90 26.61
C LYS A 514 15.88 -20.61 25.60
N LYS A 515 16.40 -21.80 25.96
CA LYS A 515 17.24 -22.59 25.07
C LYS A 515 16.52 -22.92 23.76
N THR A 516 15.29 -23.39 23.82
CA THR A 516 14.49 -23.68 22.60
C THR A 516 14.27 -22.45 21.72
N VAL A 517 14.01 -21.28 22.32
CA VAL A 517 13.93 -20.01 21.58
C VAL A 517 15.26 -19.71 20.91
N CYS A 518 16.38 -19.76 21.63
CA CYS A 518 17.71 -19.50 21.06
C CYS A 518 18.06 -20.45 19.91
N ASP A 519 17.76 -21.75 20.06
CA ASP A 519 18.00 -22.75 19.01
C ASP A 519 17.16 -22.45 17.75
N TRP A 520 15.90 -22.04 17.94
CA TRP A 520 15.04 -21.61 16.83
C TRP A 520 15.52 -20.32 16.17
N VAL A 521 16.01 -19.34 16.95
CA VAL A 521 16.59 -18.10 16.42
C VAL A 521 17.83 -18.39 15.57
N ALA A 522 18.74 -19.23 16.07
CA ALA A 522 19.93 -19.65 15.33
C ALA A 522 19.55 -20.35 14.01
N SER A 523 18.55 -21.24 14.06
CA SER A 523 18.01 -21.91 12.87
C SER A 523 17.38 -20.93 11.88
N SER A 524 16.65 -19.92 12.36
CA SER A 524 16.03 -18.88 11.52
C SER A 524 17.06 -17.99 10.83
N LEU A 525 18.14 -17.63 11.54
CA LEU A 525 19.26 -16.89 10.96
C LEU A 525 19.94 -17.70 9.84
N GLN A 526 20.10 -19.01 10.02
CA GLN A 526 20.66 -19.89 8.99
C GLN A 526 19.71 -20.04 7.79
N LEU A 527 18.41 -20.23 8.05
CA LEU A 527 17.36 -20.35 7.04
C LEU A 527 17.34 -19.11 6.13
N ALA A 528 17.26 -17.91 6.71
CA ALA A 528 17.25 -16.63 5.99
C ALA A 528 18.50 -16.43 5.11
N LYS A 529 19.65 -16.95 5.54
CA LYS A 529 20.90 -16.84 4.76
C LYS A 529 20.97 -17.83 3.61
N SER A 530 20.54 -19.08 3.83
CA SER A 530 20.97 -20.22 3.02
C SER A 530 19.86 -21.01 2.33
N THR A 531 18.58 -20.76 2.64
CA THR A 531 17.46 -21.52 2.09
C THR A 531 16.68 -20.69 1.07
N PRO A 532 17.01 -20.80 -0.23
CA PRO A 532 16.26 -20.15 -1.29
C PRO A 532 14.96 -20.90 -1.59
N THR A 533 13.95 -20.16 -2.02
CA THR A 533 12.79 -20.68 -2.75
C THR A 533 12.77 -20.05 -4.14
N PRO A 534 12.56 -20.81 -5.24
CA PRO A 534 12.46 -20.23 -6.57
C PRO A 534 11.43 -19.11 -6.61
N ARG A 535 11.77 -17.97 -7.20
CA ARG A 535 10.82 -16.88 -7.39
C ARG A 535 9.86 -17.21 -8.54
N TYR A 536 10.39 -17.47 -9.73
CA TYR A 536 9.55 -17.77 -10.89
C TYR A 536 8.88 -19.13 -10.74
N VAL A 537 7.55 -19.16 -10.85
CA VAL A 537 6.79 -20.39 -10.98
C VAL A 537 5.95 -20.28 -12.25
N PRO A 538 6.31 -21.00 -13.33
CA PRO A 538 5.49 -21.02 -14.52
C PRO A 538 4.13 -21.64 -14.20
N LEU A 539 3.05 -20.85 -14.33
CA LEU A 539 1.69 -21.34 -14.11
C LEU A 539 1.24 -22.33 -15.19
N ASP A 540 1.95 -22.37 -16.31
CA ASP A 540 1.61 -23.20 -17.47
C ASP A 540 2.33 -24.56 -17.50
N SER A 541 3.33 -24.78 -16.66
CA SER A 541 4.05 -26.05 -16.59
C SER A 541 3.25 -27.07 -15.79
N PRO A 542 3.07 -28.32 -16.29
CA PRO A 542 2.56 -29.40 -15.45
C PRO A 542 3.52 -29.62 -14.26
N LEU A 543 2.93 -29.79 -13.06
CA LEU A 543 3.65 -30.07 -11.81
C LEU A 543 4.43 -31.39 -11.88
#